data_AF-A0A450TDL9-F1
#
_entry.id   AF-A0A450TDL9-F1
#
_cell.length_a   1.000
_cell.length_b   1.000
_cell.length_c   1.000
_cell.angle_alpha   90.00
_cell.angle_beta   90.00
_cell.angle_gamma   90.00
#
_symmetry.space_group_name_H-M   'P 1'
#
loop_
_entity.id
_entity.type
_entity.pdbx_description
1 polymer ?
#
loop_
_entity_poly.entity_id
_entity_poly.type
_entity_poly.pdbx_seq_one_letter_code
_entity_poly.pdbx_strand_id
1 'polypeptide(L)'
;MNSPFLTPRSNNHESGSPAREETLPWILRQEMASPEAGGNEHMASQLMFAVGVFFFFLLLLGQYTWFHSFEISQRFPDTRPWVEAFCRGTGCEIPMQRDPARIRITDREVRIHPDYESALLISVRFVNMLPQAQPFPLMQFALFNVNGEMIAARVFRPEEYLDEETNITVGMGAGKPVQAVLGLLAQEEAAVSFEFTFL
;
A
#
# COMPACT_ATOMS: atom_id res chain seq x y z
N MET A 1 -38.64 -73.89 -87.90
CA MET A 1 -38.63 -74.25 -86.47
C MET A 1 -37.20 -74.54 -86.04
N ASN A 2 -36.55 -73.60 -85.38
CA ASN A 2 -35.74 -73.84 -84.17
C ASN A 2 -35.20 -72.49 -83.67
N SER A 3 -35.48 -72.21 -82.42
CA SER A 3 -35.06 -71.06 -81.60
C SER A 3 -35.35 -71.48 -80.16
N PRO A 4 -34.89 -70.76 -79.12
CA PRO A 4 -33.59 -70.10 -78.89
C PRO A 4 -33.09 -70.39 -77.43
N PHE A 5 -32.39 -69.42 -76.79
CA PHE A 5 -31.93 -69.29 -75.38
C PHE A 5 -30.42 -69.59 -75.18
N LEU A 6 -29.57 -68.73 -74.58
CA LEU A 6 -29.68 -67.40 -73.95
C LEU A 6 -28.30 -66.71 -73.96
N THR A 7 -28.37 -65.39 -73.93
CA THR A 7 -27.39 -64.28 -73.80
C THR A 7 -26.47 -64.35 -72.54
N PRO A 8 -25.70 -63.31 -72.11
CA PRO A 8 -25.32 -62.01 -72.71
C PRO A 8 -23.81 -61.65 -72.53
N ARG A 9 -23.42 -60.45 -72.98
CA ARG A 9 -22.75 -59.39 -72.16
C ARG A 9 -21.72 -58.63 -73.01
N SER A 10 -22.14 -57.47 -73.50
CA SER A 10 -21.65 -56.15 -73.08
C SER A 10 -20.22 -55.85 -73.53
N ASN A 11 -20.08 -54.89 -74.43
CA ASN A 11 -19.70 -53.57 -73.93
C ASN A 11 -20.10 -52.46 -74.88
N ASN A 12 -20.66 -51.44 -74.24
CA ASN A 12 -21.32 -50.31 -74.82
C ASN A 12 -20.30 -49.32 -75.40
N HIS A 13 -20.77 -48.67 -76.46
CA HIS A 13 -20.46 -47.28 -76.75
C HIS A 13 -20.63 -46.40 -75.50
N GLU A 14 -19.58 -45.68 -75.11
CA GLU A 14 -19.72 -44.34 -74.53
C GLU A 14 -18.42 -43.57 -74.77
N SER A 15 -18.40 -42.85 -75.89
CA SER A 15 -17.48 -41.75 -76.12
C SER A 15 -18.11 -40.49 -75.51
N GLY A 16 -17.42 -39.85 -74.57
CA GLY A 16 -17.71 -38.48 -74.14
C GLY A 16 -17.86 -38.27 -72.64
N SER A 17 -16.77 -37.89 -71.96
CA SER A 17 -16.63 -36.54 -71.38
C SER A 17 -15.46 -36.49 -70.38
N PRO A 18 -14.38 -35.75 -70.65
CA PRO A 18 -13.32 -35.45 -69.68
C PRO A 18 -13.71 -34.33 -68.68
N ALA A 19 -14.97 -33.87 -68.64
CA ALA A 19 -15.33 -32.60 -68.02
C ALA A 19 -15.81 -32.66 -66.56
N ARG A 20 -15.83 -33.83 -65.88
CA ARG A 20 -16.39 -33.92 -64.51
C ARG A 20 -15.39 -33.54 -63.39
N GLU A 21 -14.09 -33.54 -63.67
CA GLU A 21 -13.07 -33.09 -62.70
C GLU A 21 -12.88 -31.57 -62.69
N GLU A 22 -13.28 -30.86 -63.75
CA GLU A 22 -13.07 -29.40 -63.86
C GLU A 22 -14.08 -28.56 -63.05
N THR A 23 -15.25 -29.09 -62.71
CA THR A 23 -16.35 -28.29 -62.15
C THR A 23 -16.51 -28.35 -60.65
N LEU A 24 -15.50 -28.76 -59.86
CA LEU A 24 -15.57 -28.48 -58.42
C LEU A 24 -15.38 -26.97 -58.20
N PRO A 25 -16.40 -26.23 -57.70
CA PRO A 25 -16.25 -24.82 -57.37
C PRO A 25 -15.09 -24.65 -56.40
N TRP A 26 -14.30 -23.60 -56.60
CA TRP A 26 -13.10 -23.33 -55.79
C TRP A 26 -13.39 -23.27 -54.28
N ILE A 27 -14.62 -22.92 -53.89
CA ILE A 27 -15.11 -22.94 -52.51
C ILE A 27 -15.06 -24.34 -51.88
N LEU A 28 -15.43 -25.39 -52.62
CA LEU A 28 -15.36 -26.77 -52.10
C LEU A 28 -13.92 -27.26 -51.97
N ARG A 29 -12.99 -26.71 -52.78
CA ARG A 29 -11.56 -27.01 -52.65
C ARG A 29 -10.97 -26.37 -51.39
N GLN A 30 -11.44 -25.18 -51.02
CA GLN A 30 -10.96 -24.48 -49.83
C GLN A 30 -11.39 -25.17 -48.53
N GLU A 31 -12.59 -25.75 -48.52
CA GLU A 31 -13.12 -26.51 -47.37
C GLU A 31 -12.44 -27.88 -47.21
N MET A 32 -12.02 -28.51 -48.31
CA MET A 32 -11.22 -29.75 -48.27
C MET A 32 -9.72 -29.49 -47.99
N ALA A 33 -9.23 -28.30 -48.30
CA ALA A 33 -7.83 -27.90 -48.15
C ALA A 33 -7.52 -27.21 -46.81
N SER A 34 -8.38 -27.36 -45.80
CA SER A 34 -8.00 -27.08 -44.42
C SER A 34 -7.54 -28.38 -43.74
N PRO A 35 -6.29 -28.83 -43.90
CA PRO A 35 -5.69 -29.59 -42.82
C PRO A 35 -5.63 -28.66 -41.61
N GLU A 36 -5.97 -29.16 -40.43
CA GLU A 36 -5.89 -28.46 -39.13
C GLU A 36 -4.43 -28.15 -38.74
N ALA A 37 -3.71 -27.42 -39.59
CA ALA A 37 -2.31 -27.07 -39.43
C ALA A 37 -2.21 -25.66 -38.85
N GLY A 38 -2.65 -25.52 -37.59
CA GLY A 38 -2.51 -24.27 -36.86
C GLY A 38 -2.58 -24.40 -35.34
N GLY A 39 -2.83 -25.60 -34.80
CA GLY A 39 -3.04 -25.78 -33.37
C GLY A 39 -1.84 -25.39 -32.50
N ASN A 40 -0.61 -25.59 -32.98
CA ASN A 40 0.58 -25.37 -32.15
C ASN A 40 1.14 -23.94 -32.21
N GLU A 41 1.07 -23.24 -33.36
CA GLU A 41 1.55 -21.86 -33.46
C GLU A 41 0.61 -20.89 -32.73
N HIS A 42 -0.71 -21.08 -32.89
CA HIS A 42 -1.69 -20.31 -32.15
C HIS A 42 -1.63 -20.59 -30.64
N MET A 43 -1.41 -21.85 -30.22
CA MET A 43 -1.29 -22.21 -28.81
C MET A 43 0.01 -21.71 -28.16
N ALA A 44 1.14 -21.73 -28.88
CA ALA A 44 2.40 -21.16 -28.41
C ALA A 44 2.31 -19.62 -28.27
N SER A 45 1.68 -18.94 -29.23
CA SER A 45 1.41 -17.50 -29.15
C SER A 45 0.47 -17.15 -28.00
N GLN A 46 -0.55 -17.98 -27.75
CA GLN A 46 -1.47 -17.80 -26.61
C GLN A 46 -0.78 -18.02 -25.27
N LEU A 47 0.09 -19.02 -25.15
CA LEU A 47 0.92 -19.25 -23.96
C LEU A 47 1.87 -18.08 -23.71
N MET A 48 2.55 -17.58 -24.74
CA MET A 48 3.43 -16.42 -24.62
C MET A 48 2.65 -15.16 -24.17
N PHE A 49 1.48 -14.93 -24.75
CA PHE A 49 0.61 -13.83 -24.33
C PHE A 49 0.13 -13.99 -22.88
N ALA A 50 -0.29 -15.20 -22.49
CA ALA A 50 -0.71 -15.49 -21.12
C ALA A 50 0.42 -15.26 -20.10
N VAL A 51 1.64 -15.69 -20.42
CA VAL A 51 2.84 -15.42 -19.60
C VAL A 51 3.12 -13.91 -19.51
N GLY A 52 3.00 -13.19 -20.63
CA GLY A 52 3.16 -11.73 -20.66
C GLY A 52 2.14 -11.01 -19.77
N VAL A 53 0.85 -11.39 -19.87
CA VAL A 53 -0.23 -10.86 -19.03
C VAL A 53 0.01 -11.18 -17.56
N PHE A 54 0.43 -12.40 -17.23
CA PHE A 54 0.73 -12.79 -15.86
C PHE A 54 1.89 -11.97 -15.27
N PHE A 55 2.98 -11.81 -16.03
CA PHE A 55 4.11 -10.99 -15.59
C PHE A 55 3.71 -9.51 -15.42
N PHE A 56 2.95 -8.97 -16.36
CA PHE A 56 2.42 -7.61 -16.27
C PHE A 56 1.52 -7.43 -15.04
N PHE A 57 0.68 -8.41 -14.73
CA PHE A 57 -0.16 -8.40 -13.54
C PHE A 57 0.66 -8.42 -12.25
N LEU A 58 1.70 -9.26 -12.16
CA LEU A 58 2.61 -9.28 -11.01
C LEU A 58 3.34 -7.94 -10.85
N LEU A 59 3.80 -7.34 -11.95
CA LEU A 59 4.48 -6.05 -11.95
C LEU A 59 3.54 -4.91 -11.57
N LEU A 60 2.28 -4.95 -12.01
CA LEU A 60 1.24 -4.01 -11.60
C LEU A 60 0.93 -4.15 -10.11
N LEU A 61 0.81 -5.39 -9.61
CA LEU A 61 0.57 -5.66 -8.20
C LEU A 61 1.72 -5.16 -7.33
N GLY A 62 2.97 -5.39 -7.76
CA GLY A 62 4.17 -4.88 -7.10
C GLY A 62 4.22 -3.35 -7.06
N GLN A 63 3.90 -2.67 -8.18
CA GLN A 63 3.81 -1.21 -8.21
C GLN A 63 2.68 -0.68 -7.32
N TYR A 64 1.52 -1.35 -7.33
CA TYR A 64 0.38 -0.98 -6.52
C TYR A 64 0.69 -1.08 -5.03
N THR A 65 1.26 -2.20 -4.57
CA THR A 65 1.65 -2.40 -3.17
C THR A 65 2.80 -1.50 -2.74
N TRP A 66 3.73 -1.21 -3.65
CA TRP A 66 4.77 -0.21 -3.43
C TRP A 66 4.17 1.17 -3.15
N PHE A 67 3.28 1.63 -4.02
CA PHE A 67 2.67 2.97 -3.93
C PHE A 67 1.65 3.09 -2.78
N HIS A 68 0.89 2.02 -2.50
CA HIS A 68 -0.14 1.99 -1.44
C HIS A 68 0.33 1.28 -0.16
N SER A 69 1.64 1.08 0.01
CA SER A 69 2.23 0.47 1.21
C SER A 69 1.75 1.14 2.50
N PHE A 70 1.62 2.47 2.48
CA PHE A 70 1.09 3.26 3.58
C PHE A 70 -0.36 2.91 3.94
N GLU A 71 -1.28 2.91 2.97
CA GLU A 71 -2.70 2.65 3.22
C GLU A 71 -2.94 1.21 3.70
N ILE A 72 -2.21 0.25 3.13
CA ILE A 72 -2.26 -1.16 3.53
C ILE A 72 -1.79 -1.33 4.99
N SER A 73 -0.70 -0.63 5.37
CA SER A 73 -0.15 -0.69 6.73
C SER A 73 -1.11 -0.15 7.80
N GLN A 74 -1.94 0.84 7.46
CA GLN A 74 -2.93 1.39 8.38
C GLN A 74 -4.15 0.48 8.53
N ARG A 75 -4.61 -0.13 7.44
CA ARG A 75 -5.84 -0.93 7.42
C ARG A 75 -5.66 -2.32 8.02
N PHE A 76 -4.46 -2.89 7.93
CA PHE A 76 -4.14 -4.22 8.43
C PHE A 76 -2.85 -4.21 9.28
N PRO A 77 -2.96 -3.84 10.58
CA PRO A 77 -1.82 -3.74 11.48
C PRO A 77 -0.97 -5.02 11.55
N ASP A 78 -1.60 -6.19 11.48
CA ASP A 78 -0.93 -7.49 11.58
C ASP A 78 -0.02 -7.81 10.38
N THR A 79 -0.25 -7.18 9.23
CA THR A 79 0.56 -7.39 8.02
C THR A 79 1.80 -6.51 7.97
N ARG A 80 1.89 -5.53 8.87
CA ARG A 80 2.98 -4.55 8.94
C ARG A 80 4.39 -5.18 8.93
N PRO A 81 4.70 -6.26 9.69
CA PRO A 81 6.05 -6.83 9.68
C PRO A 81 6.46 -7.36 8.30
N TRP A 82 5.52 -7.93 7.55
CA TRP A 82 5.77 -8.42 6.19
C TRP A 82 5.96 -7.27 5.21
N VAL A 83 5.18 -6.20 5.34
CA VAL A 83 5.31 -4.99 4.51
C VAL A 83 6.63 -4.27 4.81
N GLU A 84 7.02 -4.13 6.08
CA GLU A 84 8.31 -3.58 6.49
C GLU A 84 9.49 -4.42 5.95
N ALA A 85 9.39 -5.75 5.97
CA ALA A 85 10.40 -6.62 5.39
C ALA A 85 10.51 -6.45 3.87
N PHE A 86 9.36 -6.40 3.17
CA PHE A 86 9.31 -6.14 1.73
C PHE A 86 9.92 -4.79 1.39
N CYS A 87 9.51 -3.73 2.09
CA CYS A 87 10.00 -2.37 1.88
C CYS A 87 11.48 -2.21 2.15
N ARG A 88 12.06 -2.99 3.06
CA ARG A 88 13.52 -2.99 3.28
C ARG A 88 14.31 -3.47 2.07
N GLY A 89 13.75 -4.42 1.31
CA GLY A 89 14.38 -4.98 0.11
C GLY A 89 14.11 -4.18 -1.15
N THR A 90 12.94 -3.56 -1.26
CA THR A 90 12.54 -2.81 -2.45
C THR A 90 12.85 -1.31 -2.30
N GLY A 91 12.90 -0.78 -1.06
CA GLY A 91 13.17 0.62 -0.71
C GLY A 91 11.93 1.49 -0.42
N CYS A 92 10.75 0.92 -0.15
CA CYS A 92 9.57 1.74 0.09
C CYS A 92 9.60 2.40 1.47
N GLU A 93 9.04 3.60 1.56
CA GLU A 93 9.01 4.39 2.78
C GLU A 93 7.69 4.16 3.51
N ILE A 94 7.74 3.44 4.64
CA ILE A 94 6.58 3.25 5.51
C ILE A 94 6.70 4.27 6.64
N PRO A 95 5.82 5.27 6.70
CA PRO A 95 5.87 6.24 7.78
C PRO A 95 5.54 5.55 9.13
N MET A 96 6.09 6.11 10.19
CA MET A 96 5.84 5.64 11.55
C MET A 96 4.35 5.72 11.87
N GLN A 97 3.83 4.74 12.61
CA GLN A 97 2.48 4.85 13.14
C GLN A 97 2.40 6.07 14.05
N ARG A 98 1.35 6.88 13.92
CA ARG A 98 1.11 8.03 14.79
C ARG A 98 -0.25 7.85 15.45
N ASP A 99 -0.24 7.80 16.78
CA ASP A 99 -1.47 7.77 17.58
C ASP A 99 -1.23 8.58 18.88
N PRO A 100 -1.50 9.90 18.85
CA PRO A 100 -1.29 10.76 20.01
C PRO A 100 -2.09 10.32 21.24
N ALA A 101 -3.24 9.65 21.06
CA ALA A 101 -4.05 9.13 22.16
C ALA A 101 -3.38 7.95 22.89
N ARG A 102 -2.36 7.34 22.26
CA ARG A 102 -1.51 6.30 22.86
C ARG A 102 -0.25 6.86 23.49
N ILE A 103 -0.16 8.17 23.71
CA ILE A 103 0.89 8.81 24.49
C ILE A 103 0.34 9.11 25.88
N ARG A 104 1.04 8.69 26.93
CA ARG A 104 0.63 8.89 28.32
C ARG A 104 1.66 9.70 29.07
N ILE A 105 1.22 10.77 29.74
CA ILE A 105 2.06 11.51 30.69
C ILE A 105 2.18 10.67 31.95
N THR A 106 3.41 10.41 32.38
CA THR A 106 3.75 9.66 33.59
C THR A 106 4.12 10.58 34.75
N ASP A 107 4.66 11.77 34.45
CA ASP A 107 5.09 12.73 35.45
C ASP A 107 5.03 14.14 34.86
N ARG A 108 4.73 15.14 35.70
CA ARG A 108 4.67 16.55 35.28
C ARG A 108 4.89 17.48 36.47
N GLU A 109 5.73 18.48 36.25
CA GLU A 109 6.06 19.51 37.23
C GLU A 109 6.11 20.88 36.53
N VAL A 110 5.58 21.91 37.18
CA VAL A 110 5.63 23.30 36.72
C VAL A 110 6.29 24.12 37.81
N ARG A 111 7.29 24.92 37.44
CA ARG A 111 8.09 25.74 38.35
C ARG A 111 8.38 27.10 37.74
N ILE A 112 8.72 28.07 38.57
CA ILE A 112 9.28 29.34 38.10
C ILE A 112 10.61 29.07 37.41
N HIS A 113 10.86 29.74 36.28
CA HIS A 113 12.15 29.64 35.61
C HIS A 113 13.25 30.30 36.46
N PRO A 114 14.38 29.61 36.73
CA PRO A 114 15.41 30.13 37.63
C PRO A 114 16.05 31.44 37.13
N ASP A 115 16.18 31.60 35.81
CA ASP A 115 16.86 32.75 35.21
C ASP A 115 15.94 33.87 34.70
N TYR A 116 14.61 33.67 34.66
CA TYR A 116 13.66 34.63 34.05
C TYR A 116 12.42 34.83 34.94
N GLU A 117 12.27 36.01 35.55
CA GLU A 117 11.21 36.35 36.53
C GLU A 117 9.77 36.38 35.98
N SER A 118 9.53 35.95 34.74
CA SER A 118 8.17 35.84 34.14
C SER A 118 8.07 34.67 33.17
N ALA A 119 8.88 33.64 33.40
CA ALA A 119 8.82 32.40 32.65
C ALA A 119 8.56 31.23 33.58
N LEU A 120 7.83 30.26 33.08
CA LEU A 120 7.63 28.97 33.70
C LEU A 120 8.55 27.96 33.02
N LEU A 121 9.15 27.10 33.85
CA LEU A 121 9.84 25.89 33.44
C LEU A 121 8.94 24.69 33.71
N ILE A 122 8.57 24.01 32.64
CA ILE A 122 7.66 22.87 32.68
C ILE A 122 8.45 21.62 32.35
N SER A 123 8.50 20.68 33.28
CA SER A 123 9.12 19.37 33.08
C SER A 123 8.02 18.32 32.94
N VAL A 124 8.01 17.59 31.83
CA VAL A 124 7.02 16.53 31.59
C VAL A 124 7.71 15.26 31.14
N ARG A 125 7.26 14.13 31.69
CA ARG A 125 7.66 12.81 31.25
C ARG A 125 6.47 12.10 30.65
N PHE A 126 6.65 11.52 29.47
CA PHE A 126 5.61 10.79 28.79
C PHE A 126 6.16 9.52 28.15
N VAL A 127 5.27 8.60 27.84
CA VAL A 127 5.62 7.28 27.31
C VAL A 127 4.71 6.95 26.14
N ASN A 128 5.31 6.34 25.12
CA ASN A 128 4.61 5.72 24.01
C ASN A 128 4.00 4.37 24.46
N MET A 129 2.67 4.25 24.41
CA MET A 129 1.93 3.02 24.74
C MET A 129 1.67 2.12 23.52
N LEU A 130 2.10 2.51 22.32
CA LEU A 130 2.12 1.62 21.16
C LEU A 130 3.24 0.59 21.31
N PRO A 131 3.07 -0.65 20.80
CA PRO A 131 4.15 -1.63 20.77
C PRO A 131 5.24 -1.29 19.74
N GLN A 132 4.97 -0.36 18.81
CA GLN A 132 5.92 0.13 17.81
C GLN A 132 6.36 1.56 18.10
N ALA A 133 7.45 2.00 17.46
CA ALA A 133 7.89 3.37 17.53
C ALA A 133 6.89 4.32 16.84
N GLN A 134 6.71 5.51 17.43
CA GLN A 134 5.86 6.55 16.87
C GLN A 134 6.59 7.91 16.89
N PRO A 135 6.26 8.85 15.98
CA PRO A 135 6.95 10.14 15.95
C PRO A 135 6.64 10.96 17.21
N PHE A 136 7.58 11.82 17.59
CA PHE A 136 7.37 12.78 18.67
C PHE A 136 6.21 13.73 18.29
N PRO A 137 5.22 13.93 19.18
CA PRO A 137 4.04 14.73 18.86
C PRO A 137 4.35 16.22 18.91
N LEU A 138 3.48 17.05 18.34
CA LEU A 138 3.43 18.43 18.78
C LEU A 138 2.78 18.46 20.17
N MET A 139 3.34 19.25 21.08
CA MET A 139 2.80 19.34 22.45
C MET A 139 2.20 20.72 22.65
N GLN A 140 0.92 20.77 22.99
CA GLN A 140 0.28 21.99 23.44
C GLN A 140 0.24 22.01 24.96
N PHE A 141 0.69 23.12 25.54
CA PHE A 141 0.54 23.42 26.95
C PHE A 141 -0.37 24.63 27.10
N ALA A 142 -1.37 24.53 27.98
CA ALA A 142 -2.33 25.58 28.26
C ALA A 142 -2.43 25.85 29.77
N LEU A 143 -2.51 27.13 30.14
CA LEU A 143 -2.72 27.61 31.49
C LEU A 143 -4.12 28.19 31.62
N PHE A 144 -4.76 27.94 32.76
CA PHE A 144 -6.10 28.39 33.05
C PHE A 144 -6.18 29.09 34.41
N ASN A 145 -7.08 30.08 34.49
CA ASN A 145 -7.37 30.76 35.73
C ASN A 145 -8.36 29.98 36.61
N VAL A 146 -8.70 30.53 37.78
CA VAL A 146 -9.69 29.96 38.71
C VAL A 146 -11.09 29.77 38.10
N ASN A 147 -11.43 30.54 37.06
CA ASN A 147 -12.71 30.46 36.36
C ASN A 147 -12.69 29.44 35.22
N GLY A 148 -11.54 28.80 34.94
CA GLY A 148 -11.35 27.88 33.82
C GLY A 148 -11.12 28.59 32.48
N GLU A 149 -10.84 29.89 32.47
CA GLU A 149 -10.51 30.62 31.25
C GLU A 149 -9.03 30.44 30.92
N MET A 150 -8.74 30.20 29.64
CA MET A 150 -7.37 30.05 29.16
C MET A 150 -6.64 31.39 29.19
N ILE A 151 -5.55 31.46 29.95
CA ILE A 151 -4.72 32.67 30.10
C ILE A 151 -3.60 32.68 29.05
N ALA A 152 -3.02 31.50 28.80
CA ALA A 152 -1.94 31.33 27.85
C ALA A 152 -1.98 29.91 27.28
N ALA A 153 -1.62 29.77 26.02
CA ALA A 153 -1.35 28.47 25.41
C ALA A 153 -0.23 28.59 24.39
N ARG A 154 0.60 27.55 24.31
CA ARG A 154 1.66 27.45 23.31
C ARG A 154 1.78 26.02 22.81
N VAL A 155 1.99 25.89 21.51
CA VAL A 155 2.36 24.64 20.86
C VAL A 155 3.87 24.60 20.71
N PHE A 156 4.47 23.49 21.09
CA PHE A 156 5.90 23.24 21.04
C PHE A 156 6.17 22.11 20.05
N ARG A 157 7.17 22.32 19.21
CA ARG A 157 7.70 21.30 18.31
C ARG A 157 8.69 20.39 19.04
N PRO A 158 8.93 19.15 18.56
CA PRO A 158 9.92 18.25 19.15
C PRO A 158 11.29 18.90 19.36
N GLU A 159 11.73 19.75 18.45
CA GLU A 159 13.02 20.45 18.54
C GLU A 159 13.07 21.48 19.67
N GLU A 160 11.92 21.94 20.18
CA GLU A 160 11.84 22.97 21.23
C GLU A 160 11.79 22.37 22.64
N TYR A 161 11.44 21.10 22.79
CA TYR A 161 11.24 20.48 24.10
C TYR A 161 12.12 19.26 24.37
N LEU A 162 12.78 18.71 23.34
CA LEU A 162 13.74 17.60 23.46
C LEU A 162 15.17 18.13 23.55
N ASP A 163 16.03 17.36 24.21
CA ASP A 163 17.47 17.62 24.22
C ASP A 163 18.05 17.51 22.80
N GLU A 164 19.05 18.33 22.47
CA GLU A 164 19.69 18.36 21.13
C GLU A 164 20.30 17.01 20.71
N GLU A 165 20.65 16.16 21.69
CA GLU A 165 21.18 14.81 21.47
C GLU A 165 20.10 13.80 21.07
N THR A 166 18.81 14.15 21.20
CA THR A 166 17.69 13.27 20.90
C THR A 166 17.50 13.13 19.40
N ASN A 167 17.60 11.90 18.89
CA ASN A 167 17.33 11.62 17.49
C ASN A 167 15.82 11.59 17.20
N ILE A 168 15.27 12.72 16.78
CA ILE A 168 13.85 12.90 16.45
C ILE A 168 13.40 11.94 15.34
N THR A 169 14.28 11.58 14.39
CA THR A 169 13.93 10.71 13.25
C THR A 169 13.73 9.25 13.65
N VAL A 170 14.29 8.81 14.78
CA VAL A 170 14.07 7.46 15.33
C VAL A 170 12.71 7.37 16.05
N GLY A 171 12.19 8.50 16.52
CA GLY A 171 10.92 8.57 17.24
C GLY A 171 10.97 7.94 18.64
N MET A 172 9.78 7.81 19.23
CA MET A 172 9.59 7.28 20.59
C MET A 172 9.44 5.76 20.58
N GLY A 173 10.40 5.04 21.16
CA GLY A 173 10.28 3.60 21.35
C GLY A 173 9.14 3.20 22.29
N ALA A 174 8.59 2.00 22.10
CA ALA A 174 7.52 1.45 22.93
C ALA A 174 7.92 1.38 24.41
N GLY A 175 7.09 1.91 25.30
CA GLY A 175 7.27 1.85 26.75
C GLY A 175 8.47 2.62 27.30
N LYS A 176 9.23 3.34 26.47
CA LYS A 176 10.39 4.12 26.91
C LYS A 176 9.96 5.52 27.32
N PRO A 177 10.19 5.93 28.59
CA PRO A 177 9.90 7.30 29.01
C PRO A 177 10.79 8.31 28.27
N VAL A 178 10.18 9.41 27.86
CA VAL A 178 10.83 10.57 27.26
C VAL A 178 10.67 11.73 28.23
N GLN A 179 11.77 12.40 28.53
CA GLN A 179 11.77 13.65 29.30
C GLN A 179 11.71 14.83 28.32
N ALA A 180 10.84 15.79 28.61
CA ALA A 180 10.75 17.04 27.88
C ALA A 180 10.75 18.22 28.85
N VAL A 181 11.33 19.32 28.41
CA VAL A 181 11.41 20.57 29.16
C VAL A 181 10.89 21.70 28.28
N LEU A 182 9.93 22.46 28.79
CA LEU A 182 9.28 23.54 28.04
C LEU A 182 9.42 24.86 28.79
N GLY A 183 9.68 25.93 28.05
CA GLY A 183 9.68 27.31 28.55
C GLY A 183 8.47 28.08 28.05
N LEU A 184 7.69 28.67 28.96
CA LEU A 184 6.56 29.54 28.62
C LEU A 184 6.65 30.87 29.38
N LEU A 185 6.53 31.98 28.66
CA LEU A 185 6.35 33.29 29.30
C LEU A 185 4.92 33.40 29.84
N ALA A 186 4.78 33.58 31.15
CA ALA A 186 3.50 33.75 31.82
C ALA A 186 3.65 34.61 33.08
N GLN A 187 2.69 35.50 33.33
CA GLN A 187 2.58 36.20 34.62
C GLN A 187 1.93 35.22 35.60
N GLU A 188 2.69 34.77 36.61
CA GLU A 188 2.30 33.65 37.47
C GLU A 188 0.98 33.85 38.22
N GLU A 189 0.62 35.10 38.51
CA GLU A 189 -0.42 35.47 39.47
C GLU A 189 -1.85 35.06 39.06
N ALA A 190 -2.07 34.60 37.83
CA ALA A 190 -3.41 34.24 37.33
C ALA A 190 -3.66 32.73 37.17
N ALA A 191 -2.63 31.88 37.11
CA ALA A 191 -2.79 30.48 36.71
C ALA A 191 -3.00 29.53 37.91
N VAL A 192 -4.05 28.71 37.85
CA VAL A 192 -4.40 27.75 38.92
C VAL A 192 -4.48 26.31 38.41
N SER A 193 -4.67 26.12 37.10
CA SER A 193 -4.62 24.80 36.48
C SER A 193 -3.93 24.83 35.12
N PHE A 194 -3.53 23.65 34.65
CA PHE A 194 -2.82 23.49 33.39
C PHE A 194 -3.23 22.20 32.70
N GLU A 195 -3.11 22.19 31.37
CA GLU A 195 -3.43 21.05 30.53
C GLU A 195 -2.33 20.80 29.50
N PHE A 196 -2.10 19.52 29.21
CA PHE A 196 -1.24 19.07 28.13
C PHE A 196 -2.07 18.33 27.08
N THR A 197 -1.86 18.67 25.82
CA THR A 197 -2.49 18.00 24.68
C THR A 197 -1.43 17.59 23.67
N PHE A 198 -1.51 16.35 23.19
CA PHE A 198 -0.67 15.86 22.10
C PHE A 198 -1.45 15.98 20.79
N LEU A 199 -0.86 16.65 19.80
CA LEU A 199 -1.45 16.86 18.47
C LEU A 199 -0.79 15.94 17.45
#